data_AF-A0AAD7F789-F1
#
_entry.id   AF-A0AAD7F789-F1
#
_cell.length_a   1.000
_cell.length_b   1.000
_cell.length_c   1.000
_cell.angle_alpha   90.00
_cell.angle_beta   90.00
_cell.angle_gamma   90.00
#
_symmetry.space_group_name_H-M   'P 1'
#
loop_
_entity.id
_entity.type
_entity.pdbx_description
1 polymer ?
#
loop_
_entity_poly.entity_id
_entity_poly.type
_entity_poly.pdbx_seq_one_letter_code
_entity_poly.pdbx_strand_id
1 'polypeptide(L)' 'GTAGNVVANRLSENPSHSVLVLEAGGSNAGVLDIIVPFFGTRATRNTPQDWNYTMIPQTASNGRSLAYASLFHCAFR' A
#
# COMPACT_ATOMS: atom_id res chain seq x y z
N GLY A 1 -6.51 1.57 -1.76
CA GLY A 1 -6.05 0.83 -0.55
C GLY A 1 -6.97 -0.32 -0.17
N THR A 2 -6.64 -1.19 0.80
CA THR A 2 -7.48 -2.37 1.18
C THR A 2 -8.94 -2.01 1.45
N ALA A 3 -9.18 -0.98 2.28
CA ALA A 3 -10.54 -0.49 2.52
C ALA A 3 -11.07 0.37 1.36
N GLY A 4 -10.24 1.29 0.85
CA GLY A 4 -10.62 2.22 -0.22
C GLY A 4 -11.11 1.52 -1.49
N ASN A 5 -10.49 0.42 -1.89
CA ASN A 5 -10.90 -0.33 -3.08
C ASN A 5 -12.26 -1.01 -2.88
N VAL A 6 -12.53 -1.54 -1.68
CA VAL A 6 -13.84 -2.14 -1.36
C VAL A 6 -14.92 -1.06 -1.40
N VAL A 7 -14.68 0.09 -0.77
CA VAL A 7 -15.64 1.21 -0.78
C VAL A 7 -15.88 1.71 -2.20
N ALA A 8 -14.81 1.96 -2.97
CA ALA A 8 -14.92 2.43 -4.35
C ALA A 8 -15.70 1.45 -5.24
N ASN A 9 -15.37 0.16 -5.14
CA ASN A 9 -16.04 -0.89 -5.89
C ASN A 9 -17.54 -0.94 -5.57
N ARG A 10 -17.93 -0.95 -4.29
CA ARG A 10 -19.33 -0.99 -3.89
C ARG A 10 -20.12 0.27 -4.26
N LEU A 11 -19.52 1.45 -4.13
CA LEU A 11 -20.19 2.70 -4.53
C LEU A 11 -20.39 2.77 -6.05
N SER A 12 -19.43 2.27 -6.83
CA SER A 12 -19.49 2.25 -8.30
C SER A 12 -20.47 1.23 -8.90
N GLU A 13 -21.02 0.30 -8.11
CA GLU A 13 -22.06 -0.64 -8.58
C GLU A 13 -23.36 0.10 -8.95
N ASN A 14 -23.61 1.26 -8.33
CA ASN A 14 -24.77 2.09 -8.65
C ASN A 14 -24.41 3.15 -9.71
N PRO A 15 -25.03 3.12 -10.91
CA PRO A 15 -24.71 4.04 -12.00
C PRO A 15 -25.07 5.50 -11.72
N SER A 16 -25.82 5.80 -10.66
CA SER A 16 -26.11 7.19 -10.25
C SER A 16 -24.92 7.89 -9.59
N HIS A 17 -23.89 7.15 -9.17
CA HIS A 17 -22.71 7.70 -8.51
C HIS A 17 -21.52 7.76 -9.46
N SER A 18 -20.79 8.86 -9.42
CA SER A 18 -19.44 8.96 -10.00
C SER A 18 -18.42 8.88 -8.86
N VAL A 19 -17.48 7.94 -8.95
CA VAL A 19 -16.49 7.67 -7.92
C VAL A 19 -15.10 7.93 -8.49
N LEU A 20 -14.36 8.85 -7.88
CA LEU A 20 -12.96 9.12 -8.19
C LEU A 20 -12.07 8.53 -7.08
N VAL A 21 -11.10 7.70 -7.47
CA VAL A 21 -10.09 7.17 -6.56
C VAL A 21 -8.76 7.87 -6.85
N LEU A 22 -8.18 8.47 -5.83
CA LEU A 22 -6.82 9.04 -5.88
C LEU A 22 -5.89 8.11 -5.12
N GLU A 23 -4.96 7.47 -5.83
CA GLU A 23 -3.94 6.61 -5.23
C GLU A 23 -2.55 7.19 -5.50
N ALA A 24 -1.74 7.29 -4.45
CA ALA A 24 -0.42 7.89 -4.53
C ALA A 24 0.62 6.98 -5.23
N GLY A 25 0.42 5.66 -5.16
CA GLY A 25 1.30 4.68 -5.79
C GLY A 25 0.96 4.39 -7.25
N GLY A 26 1.84 3.64 -7.91
CA GLY A 26 1.61 3.13 -9.27
C GLY A 26 0.65 1.94 -9.33
N SER A 27 0.42 1.43 -10.54
CA SER A 27 -0.30 0.18 -10.74
C SER A 27 0.50 -1.00 -10.19
N ASN A 28 -0.20 -1.97 -9.59
CA ASN A 28 0.39 -3.21 -9.11
C ASN A 28 0.50 -4.29 -10.21
N ALA A 29 -0.04 -4.02 -11.41
CA ALA A 29 0.01 -4.96 -12.53
C ALA A 29 1.47 -5.18 -13.01
N GLY A 30 1.88 -6.44 -13.14
CA GLY A 30 3.22 -6.80 -13.62
C GLY A 30 4.34 -6.66 -12.57
N VAL A 31 4.04 -6.23 -11.33
CA VAL A 31 5.05 -6.14 -10.26
C VAL A 31 5.19 -7.49 -9.57
N LEU A 32 6.23 -8.26 -9.93
CA LEU A 32 6.47 -9.61 -9.40
C LEU A 32 6.52 -9.67 -7.87
N ASP A 33 7.12 -8.67 -7.23
CA ASP A 33 7.23 -8.61 -5.78
C ASP A 33 5.88 -8.44 -5.06
N ILE A 34 4.84 -8.02 -5.79
CA ILE A 34 3.46 -7.90 -5.27
C ILE A 34 2.61 -9.13 -5.66
N ILE A 35 2.71 -9.61 -6.90
CA ILE A 35 1.81 -10.64 -7.42
C ILE A 35 2.23 -12.07 -7.07
N VAL A 36 3.53 -12.32 -6.81
CA VAL A 36 4.03 -13.63 -6.37
C VAL A 36 3.96 -13.69 -4.85
N PRO A 37 3.13 -14.56 -4.23
CA PRO A 37 2.91 -14.54 -2.79
C PRO A 37 4.19 -14.67 -1.95
N PHE A 38 5.16 -15.46 -2.42
CA PHE A 38 6.43 -15.66 -1.74
C PHE A 38 7.31 -14.39 -1.71
N PHE A 39 7.12 -13.46 -2.63
CA PHE A 39 7.96 -12.25 -2.75
C PHE A 39 7.45 -11.06 -1.95
N GLY A 40 6.29 -11.14 -1.28
CA GLY A 40 5.67 -9.97 -0.62
C GLY A 40 6.57 -9.22 0.37
N THR A 41 7.54 -9.88 1.01
CA THR A 41 8.49 -9.23 1.92
C THR A 41 9.49 -8.31 1.20
N ARG A 42 9.69 -8.50 -0.11
CA ARG A 42 10.56 -7.68 -0.97
C ARG A 42 9.92 -6.37 -1.39
N ALA A 43 8.61 -6.23 -1.25
CA ALA A 43 7.88 -5.01 -1.61
C ALA A 43 7.96 -3.92 -0.53
N THR A 44 8.57 -4.17 0.63
CA THR A 44 8.65 -3.24 1.76
C THR A 44 10.08 -2.81 2.06
N ARG A 45 10.25 -1.65 2.70
CA ARG A 45 11.52 -1.03 3.13
C ARG A 45 12.39 -0.58 1.96
N ASN A 46 12.41 0.73 1.72
CA ASN A 46 13.20 1.39 0.66
C ASN A 46 12.84 0.90 -0.75
N THR A 47 11.54 0.69 -1.00
CA THR A 47 11.02 0.28 -2.30
C THR A 47 10.14 1.38 -2.88
N PRO A 48 9.90 1.38 -4.21
CA PRO A 48 8.90 2.26 -4.83
C PRO A 48 7.46 2.01 -4.37
N GLN A 49 7.18 0.84 -3.78
CA GLN A 49 5.85 0.41 -3.35
C GLN A 49 5.55 0.77 -1.89
N ASP A 50 6.52 1.30 -1.14
CA ASP A 50 6.40 1.63 0.27
C ASP A 50 6.49 3.14 0.49
N TRP A 51 5.79 3.65 1.48
CA TRP A 51 5.89 5.04 1.93
C TRP A 51 7.25 5.36 2.56
N ASN A 52 8.03 4.33 2.91
CA ASN A 52 9.38 4.44 3.48
C ASN A 52 9.42 5.25 4.78
N TYR A 53 8.38 5.11 5.61
CA TYR A 53 8.33 5.72 6.92
C TYR A 53 9.33 5.08 7.87
N THR A 54 9.82 5.90 8.80
CA THR A 54 10.65 5.46 9.92
C THR A 54 10.00 5.93 11.21
N MET A 55 10.12 5.10 12.26
CA MET A 55 9.71 5.49 13.59
C MET A 55 10.79 6.37 14.22
N ILE A 56 10.38 7.30 15.07
CA ILE A 56 11.33 8.00 15.94
C ILE A 56 12.11 7.00 16.81
N PRO A 57 13.33 7.34 17.28
CA PRO A 57 14.09 6.52 18.21
C PRO A 57 13.24 6.03 19.39
N GLN A 58 13.20 4.71 19.60
CA GLN A 58 12.42 4.11 20.69
C GLN A 58 13.32 3.79 21.89
N THR A 59 13.04 4.36 23.05
CA THR A 59 13.83 4.11 24.28
C THR A 59 13.83 2.62 24.66
N ALA A 60 12.69 1.94 24.53
CA ALA A 60 12.56 0.50 24.76
C ALA A 60 13.30 -0.37 23.72
N SER A 61 13.85 0.23 22.66
CA SER A 61 14.64 -0.44 21.62
C SER A 61 16.08 0.09 21.58
N ASN A 62 16.63 0.52 22.72
CA ASN A 62 17.97 1.09 22.85
C ASN A 62 18.20 2.30 21.94
N GLY A 63 17.18 3.16 21.75
CA GLY A 63 17.27 4.34 20.91
C GLY A 63 17.30 4.05 19.40
N ARG A 64 16.98 2.83 18.96
CA ARG A 64 16.91 2.51 17.54
C ARG A 64 15.68 3.14 16.88
N SER A 65 15.89 3.67 15.67
CA SER A 65 14.82 3.96 14.71
C SER A 65 14.62 2.72 13.83
N LEU A 66 13.36 2.31 13.64
CA LEU A 66 13.01 1.14 12.85
C LEU A 66 12.14 1.57 11.67
N ALA A 67 12.26 0.85 10.55
CA ALA A 67 11.39 1.05 9.40
C ALA A 67 9.95 0.68 9.77
N TYR A 68 9.00 1.51 9.33
CA TYR A 68 7.57 1.28 9.45
C TYR A 68 7.00 1.04 8.06
N ALA A 69 6.74 -0.22 7.74
CA ALA A 69 6.23 -0.60 6.43
C ALA A 69 4.78 -0.13 6.27
N SER A 70 4.53 0.65 5.22
CA SER A 70 3.21 1.12 4.84
C SER A 70 3.14 1.12 3.32
N LEU A 71 2.55 0.08 2.74
CA LEU A 71 2.52 -0.10 1.29
C LEU A 71 1.47 0.79 0.62
N PHE A 72 1.78 1.30 -0.57
CA PHE A 72 0.76 1.77 -1.51
C PHE A 72 -0.08 0.56 -1.94
N HIS A 73 -1.34 0.51 -1.52
CA HIS A 73 -2.25 -0.57 -1.92
C HIS A 73 -3.16 -0.12 -3.05
N CYS A 74 -2.88 -0.57 -4.26
CA CYS A 74 -3.75 -0.42 -5.42
C CYS A 74 -4.15 -1.80 -5.95
N ALA A 75 -5.43 -2.05 -6.11
CA ALA A 75 -5.92 -3.25 -6.80
C ALA A 75 -7.03 -2.77 -7.72
N PHE A 76 -6.64 -2.30 -8.91
CA PHE A 76 -7.58 -2.18 -10.01
C PHE A 76 -7.60 -3.51 -10.75
N ARG A 77 -8.81 -4.04 -10.85
CA ARG A 77 -9.14 -5.20 -11.67
C ARG A 77 -9.28 -4.78 -13.14
#